data_AF-A0A0F0LUM5-F1
#
_entry.id   AF-A0A0F0LUM5-F1
#
_cell.length_a   1.000
_cell.length_b   1.000
_cell.length_c   1.000
_cell.angle_alpha   90.00
_cell.angle_beta   90.00
_cell.angle_gamma   90.00
#
_symmetry.space_group_name_H-M   'P 1'
#
loop_
_entity.id
_entity.type
_entity.pdbx_description
1 polymer ?
#
loop_
_entity_poly.entity_id
_entity_poly.type
_entity_poly.pdbx_seq_one_letter_code
_entity_poly.pdbx_strand_id
1 'polypeptide(L)'
;MMTARSWVVAGALLVIGALWTSQTAIPRGGTPPIAPALTAAAYALFAVGFTRAASVTGRRPLGTVALLALSALVLVQGYVDPTPANEALTVAGGAEIALYSLALLVLMLGAAIVAAVEIARVDVVPRPWRWVPLGGAVAFAVMQAVVWVMPAPLTEAWMTVVGVVSGVVWLGVPLLLGFVAIFLGVERAADRARA
;
A
#
# COMPACT_ATOMS: atom_id res chain seq x y z
N MET A 1 -22.05 0.59 -15.54
CA MET A 1 -21.31 1.80 -15.10
C MET A 1 -20.67 1.67 -13.71
N MET A 2 -21.32 1.13 -12.67
CA MET A 2 -20.83 1.20 -11.28
C MET A 2 -19.58 0.36 -10.95
N THR A 3 -19.31 -0.76 -11.63
CA THR A 3 -18.16 -1.63 -11.32
C THR A 3 -16.83 -1.08 -11.82
N ALA A 4 -16.82 -0.38 -12.95
CA ALA A 4 -15.62 0.27 -13.49
C ALA A 4 -15.21 1.48 -12.65
N ARG A 5 -16.21 2.24 -12.14
CA ARG A 5 -15.97 3.45 -11.36
C ARG A 5 -15.21 3.21 -10.06
N SER A 6 -15.48 2.11 -9.33
CA SER A 6 -14.75 1.87 -8.07
C SER A 6 -13.28 1.58 -8.29
N TRP A 7 -12.91 0.96 -9.41
CA TRP A 7 -11.52 0.63 -9.73
C TRP A 7 -10.73 1.88 -10.10
N VAL A 8 -11.34 2.76 -10.91
CA VAL A 8 -10.76 4.06 -11.25
C VAL A 8 -10.63 4.94 -10.01
N VAL A 9 -11.66 5.04 -9.18
CA VAL A 9 -11.62 5.87 -7.97
C VAL A 9 -10.60 5.33 -6.96
N ALA A 10 -10.60 4.02 -6.69
CA ALA A 10 -9.63 3.43 -5.78
C ALA A 10 -8.19 3.58 -6.31
N GLY A 11 -7.97 3.37 -7.61
CA GLY A 11 -6.67 3.58 -8.23
C GLY A 11 -6.22 5.04 -8.17
N ALA A 12 -7.12 6.00 -8.41
CA ALA A 12 -6.83 7.42 -8.31
C ALA A 12 -6.49 7.83 -6.87
N LEU A 13 -7.25 7.36 -5.88
CA LEU A 13 -6.96 7.59 -4.46
C LEU A 13 -5.56 7.09 -4.10
N LEU A 14 -5.18 5.93 -4.62
CA LEU A 14 -3.88 5.32 -4.34
C LEU A 14 -2.72 6.08 -5.03
N VAL A 15 -2.92 6.54 -6.27
CA VAL A 15 -1.97 7.43 -6.97
C VAL A 15 -1.80 8.75 -6.23
N ILE A 16 -2.90 9.42 -5.88
CA ILE A 16 -2.86 10.71 -5.18
C ILE A 16 -2.22 10.54 -3.81
N GLY A 17 -2.55 9.47 -3.08
CA GLY A 17 -1.94 9.13 -1.80
C GLY A 17 -0.42 8.97 -1.92
N ALA A 18 0.06 8.21 -2.93
CA ALA A 18 1.48 8.01 -3.17
C ALA A 18 2.21 9.32 -3.53
N LEU A 19 1.62 10.13 -4.41
CA LEU A 19 2.19 11.44 -4.76
C LEU A 19 2.21 12.39 -3.57
N TRP A 20 1.20 12.36 -2.70
CA TRP A 20 1.17 13.15 -1.49
C TRP A 20 2.32 12.78 -0.54
N THR A 21 2.57 11.47 -0.35
CA THR A 21 3.72 10.97 0.44
C THR A 21 5.06 11.49 -0.10
N SER A 22 5.19 11.66 -1.42
CA SER A 22 6.43 12.21 -2.00
C SER A 22 6.65 13.69 -1.67
N GLN A 23 5.58 14.46 -1.40
CA GLN A 23 5.69 15.89 -1.10
C GLN A 23 6.04 16.16 0.37
N THR A 24 5.73 15.24 1.28
CA THR A 24 6.01 15.37 2.72
C THR A 24 7.47 15.10 3.09
N ALA A 25 8.34 14.74 2.13
CA ALA A 25 9.79 14.71 2.33
C ALA A 25 10.39 16.12 2.54
N ILE A 26 9.62 17.18 2.29
CA ILE A 26 9.94 18.56 2.66
C ILE A 26 9.21 18.86 3.97
N PRO A 27 9.91 19.15 5.09
CA PRO A 27 9.28 19.44 6.36
C PRO A 27 8.35 20.66 6.25
N ARG A 28 7.05 20.42 6.16
CA ARG A 28 6.01 21.44 6.28
C ARG A 28 5.26 21.15 7.57
N GLY A 29 5.63 21.86 8.62
CA GLY A 29 5.02 21.67 9.94
C GLY A 29 3.49 21.69 9.89
N GLY A 30 2.86 20.76 10.62
CA GLY A 30 1.47 20.88 11.06
C GLY A 30 0.35 20.49 10.08
N THR A 31 0.65 19.96 8.88
CA THR A 31 -0.42 19.39 8.03
C THR A 31 -0.65 17.92 8.37
N PRO A 32 -1.89 17.50 8.71
CA PRO A 32 -2.16 16.10 8.98
C PRO A 32 -1.83 15.26 7.75
N PRO A 33 -1.26 14.05 7.90
CA PRO A 33 -0.89 13.23 6.77
C PRO A 33 -2.17 12.77 6.08
N ILE A 34 -2.47 13.33 4.90
CA ILE A 34 -3.65 12.95 4.08
C ILE A 34 -3.39 11.62 3.35
N ALA A 35 -2.11 11.32 3.05
CA ALA A 35 -1.72 10.12 2.30
C ALA A 35 -2.19 8.80 2.94
N PRO A 36 -2.06 8.56 4.27
CA PRO A 36 -2.59 7.37 4.90
C PRO A 36 -4.11 7.23 4.74
N ALA A 37 -4.88 8.31 4.90
CA ALA A 37 -6.33 8.29 4.70
C ALA A 37 -6.70 7.93 3.25
N LEU A 38 -6.02 8.52 2.26
CA LEU A 38 -6.26 8.21 0.84
C LEU A 38 -5.91 6.76 0.52
N THR A 39 -4.78 6.27 1.02
CA THR A 39 -4.31 4.90 0.79
C THR A 39 -5.24 3.88 1.45
N ALA A 40 -5.66 4.15 2.69
CA ALA A 40 -6.64 3.33 3.40
C ALA A 40 -7.99 3.32 2.67
N ALA A 41 -8.49 4.48 2.25
CA ALA A 41 -9.73 4.58 1.48
C ALA A 41 -9.65 3.80 0.16
N ALA A 42 -8.49 3.81 -0.51
CA ALA A 42 -8.26 3.00 -1.70
C ALA A 42 -8.36 1.49 -1.38
N TYR A 43 -7.67 1.01 -0.34
CA TYR A 43 -7.72 -0.40 0.07
C TYR A 43 -9.13 -0.85 0.49
N ALA A 44 -9.84 -0.04 1.26
CA ALA A 44 -11.22 -0.31 1.63
C ALA A 44 -12.15 -0.38 0.40
N LEU A 45 -11.98 0.55 -0.54
CA LEU A 45 -12.77 0.57 -1.77
C LEU A 45 -12.44 -0.61 -2.70
N PHE A 46 -11.19 -1.05 -2.78
CA PHE A 46 -10.82 -2.28 -3.49
C PHE A 46 -11.42 -3.53 -2.84
N ALA A 47 -11.49 -3.57 -1.51
CA ALA A 47 -12.06 -4.69 -0.77
C ALA A 47 -13.58 -4.80 -0.98
N VAL A 48 -14.31 -3.70 -0.83
CA VAL A 48 -15.78 -3.73 -0.81
C VAL A 48 -16.40 -3.46 -2.19
N GLY A 49 -15.80 -2.54 -2.95
CA GLY A 49 -16.35 -1.98 -4.19
C GLY A 49 -17.67 -1.21 -3.97
N PHE A 50 -18.09 -0.39 -4.95
CA PHE A 50 -19.43 0.22 -4.90
C PHE A 50 -20.56 -0.82 -5.11
N THR A 51 -20.24 -1.96 -5.71
CA THR A 51 -21.15 -3.09 -5.89
C THR A 51 -20.40 -4.40 -5.68
N ARG A 52 -21.13 -5.51 -5.51
CA ARG A 52 -20.52 -6.84 -5.28
C ARG A 52 -19.56 -7.25 -6.40
N ALA A 53 -19.91 -6.99 -7.65
CA ALA A 53 -19.07 -7.28 -8.82
C ALA A 53 -17.89 -6.32 -8.99
N ALA A 54 -17.78 -5.28 -8.15
CA ALA A 54 -16.75 -4.27 -8.22
C ALA A 54 -15.60 -4.47 -7.21
N SER A 55 -15.76 -5.39 -6.26
CA SER A 55 -14.72 -5.79 -5.32
C SER A 55 -13.62 -6.58 -6.04
N VAL A 56 -12.35 -6.22 -5.81
CA VAL A 56 -11.18 -6.90 -6.42
C VAL A 56 -10.99 -8.31 -5.86
N THR A 57 -11.44 -8.55 -4.63
CA THR A 57 -11.38 -9.87 -3.97
C THR A 57 -12.56 -10.76 -4.31
N GLY A 58 -13.49 -10.31 -5.16
CA GLY A 58 -14.74 -11.02 -5.44
C GLY A 58 -15.60 -11.26 -4.20
N ARG A 59 -15.41 -10.46 -3.14
CA ARG A 59 -15.95 -10.66 -1.78
C ARG A 59 -15.63 -12.01 -1.15
N ARG A 60 -14.49 -12.63 -1.50
CA ARG A 60 -13.98 -13.73 -0.69
C ARG A 60 -13.65 -13.21 0.71
N PRO A 61 -14.08 -13.88 1.78
CA PRO A 61 -13.98 -13.34 3.13
C PRO A 61 -12.53 -13.08 3.52
N LEU A 62 -11.64 -14.04 3.24
CA LEU A 62 -10.22 -13.93 3.59
C LEU A 62 -9.54 -12.73 2.91
N GLY A 63 -9.68 -12.59 1.58
CA GLY A 63 -9.07 -11.48 0.84
C GLY A 63 -9.65 -10.12 1.22
N THR A 64 -10.98 -10.05 1.45
CA THR A 64 -11.65 -8.83 1.89
C THR A 64 -11.17 -8.40 3.27
N VAL A 65 -11.13 -9.33 4.23
CA VAL A 65 -10.63 -9.05 5.58
C VAL A 65 -9.17 -8.63 5.56
N ALA A 66 -8.33 -9.29 4.74
CA ALA A 66 -6.93 -8.93 4.60
C ALA A 66 -6.73 -7.50 4.06
N LEU A 67 -7.48 -7.09 3.03
CA LEU A 67 -7.41 -5.71 2.53
C LEU A 67 -7.96 -4.68 3.53
N LEU A 68 -9.02 -5.01 4.26
CA LEU A 68 -9.55 -4.13 5.30
C LEU A 68 -8.60 -4.02 6.49
N ALA A 69 -7.93 -5.11 6.88
CA ALA A 69 -6.87 -5.09 7.87
C ALA A 69 -5.72 -4.19 7.39
N LEU A 70 -5.28 -4.34 6.14
CA LEU A 70 -4.25 -3.47 5.56
C LEU A 70 -4.68 -2.00 5.55
N SER A 71 -5.93 -1.71 5.22
CA SER A 71 -6.52 -0.37 5.34
C SER A 71 -6.41 0.19 6.76
N ALA A 72 -6.77 -0.59 7.78
CA ALA A 72 -6.70 -0.17 9.17
C ALA A 72 -5.24 0.04 9.63
N LEU A 73 -4.34 -0.88 9.26
CA LEU A 73 -2.93 -0.81 9.64
C LEU A 73 -2.23 0.42 9.04
N VAL A 74 -2.57 0.81 7.80
CA VAL A 74 -2.07 2.06 7.20
C VAL A 74 -2.52 3.29 7.99
N LEU A 75 -3.75 3.31 8.51
CA LEU A 75 -4.21 4.41 9.36
C LEU A 75 -3.47 4.43 10.70
N VAL A 76 -3.23 3.27 11.30
CA VAL A 76 -2.43 3.15 12.53
C VAL A 76 -1.03 3.72 12.31
N GLN A 77 -0.35 3.28 11.25
CA GLN A 77 0.98 3.78 10.90
C GLN A 77 0.96 5.31 10.63
N GLY A 78 -0.08 5.80 9.96
CA GLY A 78 -0.16 7.20 9.55
C GLY A 78 -0.56 8.20 10.63
N TYR A 79 -1.35 7.79 11.62
CA TYR A 79 -1.94 8.71 12.60
C TYR A 79 -1.59 8.40 14.05
N VAL A 80 -1.25 7.16 14.37
CA VAL A 80 -0.90 6.75 15.75
C VAL A 80 0.61 6.82 15.94
N ASP A 81 1.38 6.41 14.94
CA ASP A 81 2.85 6.34 15.00
C ASP A 81 3.56 7.71 15.08
N PRO A 82 3.19 8.76 14.31
CA PRO A 82 3.94 10.02 14.29
C PRO A 82 3.61 10.97 15.46
N THR A 83 3.16 10.45 16.59
CA THR A 83 2.90 11.30 17.77
C THR A 83 4.23 11.69 18.44
N PRO A 84 4.35 12.91 19.01
CA PRO A 84 5.58 13.35 19.69
C PRO A 84 6.03 12.39 20.80
N ALA A 85 5.08 11.69 21.43
CA ALA A 85 5.36 10.67 22.43
C ALA A 85 6.07 9.44 21.82
N ASN A 86 5.62 8.99 20.65
CA ASN A 86 6.23 7.88 19.92
C ASN A 86 7.57 8.29 19.27
N GLU A 87 7.70 9.51 18.77
CA GLU A 87 9.00 10.04 18.30
C GLU A 87 10.04 10.10 19.42
N ALA A 88 9.67 10.61 20.61
CA ALA A 88 10.54 10.64 21.77
C ALA A 88 10.94 9.24 22.24
N LEU A 89 10.00 8.28 22.21
CA LEU A 89 10.25 6.86 22.44
C LEU A 89 11.24 6.31 21.40
N THR A 90 11.02 6.55 20.11
CA THR A 90 11.87 6.07 19.00
C THR A 90 13.29 6.58 19.11
N VAL A 91 13.47 7.86 19.48
CA VAL A 91 14.78 8.47 19.75
C VAL A 91 15.44 7.90 21.01
N ALA A 92 14.66 7.50 22.01
CA ALA A 92 15.15 6.82 23.22
C ALA A 92 15.58 5.36 22.98
N GLY A 93 15.34 4.80 21.77
CA GLY A 93 15.98 3.57 21.31
C GLY A 93 15.64 2.31 22.13
N GLY A 94 14.42 2.20 22.66
CA GLY A 94 13.99 1.04 23.44
C GLY A 94 13.68 -0.20 22.58
N ALA A 95 14.05 -1.40 23.07
CA ALA A 95 13.75 -2.68 22.42
C ALA A 95 12.24 -2.89 22.15
N GLU A 96 11.38 -2.31 22.98
CA GLU A 96 9.92 -2.38 22.86
C GLU A 96 9.40 -1.71 21.58
N ILE A 97 10.00 -0.59 21.17
CA ILE A 97 9.60 0.14 19.97
C ILE A 97 10.05 -0.61 18.73
N ALA A 98 11.26 -1.15 18.74
CA ALA A 98 11.75 -2.01 17.66
C ALA A 98 10.85 -3.24 17.47
N LEU A 99 10.40 -3.87 18.57
CA LEU A 99 9.45 -4.98 18.53
C LEU A 99 8.07 -4.55 18.00
N TYR A 100 7.56 -3.39 18.42
CA TYR A 100 6.30 -2.84 17.92
C TYR A 100 6.36 -2.55 16.41
N SER A 101 7.39 -1.85 15.94
CA SER A 101 7.58 -1.55 14.51
C SER A 101 7.73 -2.82 13.69
N LEU A 102 8.45 -3.83 14.20
CA LEU A 102 8.58 -5.12 13.55
C LEU A 102 7.24 -5.86 13.48
N ALA A 103 6.46 -5.87 14.58
CA ALA A 103 5.14 -6.50 14.61
C ALA A 103 4.17 -5.84 13.61
N LEU A 104 4.14 -4.50 13.58
CA LEU A 104 3.32 -3.74 12.64
C LEU A 104 3.72 -4.06 11.19
N LEU A 105 5.03 -4.10 10.89
CA LEU A 105 5.55 -4.44 9.58
C LEU A 105 5.12 -5.84 9.14
N VAL A 106 5.28 -6.84 10.02
CA VAL A 106 4.90 -8.24 9.74
C VAL A 106 3.40 -8.35 9.49
N LEU A 107 2.57 -7.66 10.28
CA LEU A 107 1.12 -7.64 10.08
C LEU A 107 0.73 -7.01 8.75
N MET A 108 1.32 -5.86 8.39
CA MET A 108 1.06 -5.19 7.12
C MET A 108 1.47 -6.06 5.93
N LEU A 109 2.68 -6.63 5.98
CA LEU A 109 3.20 -7.47 4.92
C LEU A 109 2.38 -8.77 4.77
N GLY A 110 2.03 -9.40 5.89
CA GLY A 110 1.18 -10.59 5.91
C GLY A 110 -0.20 -10.31 5.32
N ALA A 111 -0.86 -9.22 5.74
CA ALA A 111 -2.13 -8.80 5.17
C ALA A 111 -2.04 -8.50 3.67
N ALA A 112 -0.99 -7.81 3.22
CA ALA A 112 -0.75 -7.52 1.82
C ALA A 112 -0.54 -8.79 0.97
N ILE A 113 0.26 -9.75 1.46
CA ILE A 113 0.50 -11.02 0.78
C ILE A 113 -0.78 -11.85 0.70
N VAL A 114 -1.52 -11.99 1.80
CA VAL A 114 -2.79 -12.74 1.81
C VAL A 114 -3.79 -12.11 0.85
N ALA A 115 -3.95 -10.79 0.88
CA ALA A 115 -4.79 -10.06 -0.06
C ALA A 115 -4.35 -10.30 -1.51
N ALA A 116 -3.06 -10.17 -1.81
CA ALA A 116 -2.51 -10.36 -3.14
C ALA A 116 -2.70 -11.78 -3.68
N VAL A 117 -2.50 -12.80 -2.84
CA VAL A 117 -2.72 -14.20 -3.21
C VAL A 117 -4.20 -14.47 -3.47
N GLU A 118 -5.10 -13.96 -2.63
CA GLU A 118 -6.54 -14.10 -2.85
C GLU A 118 -7.00 -13.37 -4.12
N ILE A 119 -6.46 -12.17 -4.41
CA ILE A 119 -6.70 -11.46 -5.67
C ILE A 119 -6.19 -12.28 -6.87
N ALA A 120 -5.01 -12.88 -6.79
CA ALA A 120 -4.44 -13.68 -7.88
C ALA A 120 -5.22 -14.98 -8.15
N ARG A 121 -5.86 -15.53 -7.11
CA ARG A 121 -6.69 -16.75 -7.17
C ARG A 121 -8.11 -16.49 -7.65
N VAL A 122 -8.59 -15.26 -7.56
CA VAL A 122 -9.93 -14.87 -8.00
C VAL A 122 -9.82 -14.31 -9.42
N ASP A 123 -10.58 -14.84 -10.36
CA ASP A 123 -10.58 -14.39 -11.77
C ASP A 123 -11.30 -13.03 -11.98
N VAL A 124 -11.32 -12.20 -10.95
CA VAL A 124 -11.79 -10.82 -11.02
C VAL A 124 -10.74 -9.94 -11.71
N VAL A 125 -9.44 -10.13 -11.48
CA VAL A 125 -8.39 -9.39 -12.18
C VAL A 125 -7.87 -10.24 -13.35
N PRO A 126 -7.86 -9.72 -14.60
CA PRO A 126 -7.36 -10.47 -15.74
C PRO A 126 -5.85 -10.76 -15.61
N ARG A 127 -5.39 -11.84 -16.25
CA ARG A 127 -3.96 -12.07 -16.44
C ARG A 127 -3.40 -11.05 -17.45
N PRO A 128 -2.15 -10.58 -17.29
CA PRO A 128 -1.18 -10.95 -16.24
C PRO A 128 -1.34 -10.13 -14.94
N TRP A 129 -2.16 -9.08 -14.94
CA TRP A 129 -2.24 -8.05 -13.90
C TRP A 129 -2.55 -8.54 -12.48
N ARG A 130 -3.21 -9.70 -12.36
CA ARG A 130 -3.58 -10.27 -11.05
C ARG A 130 -2.41 -10.61 -10.13
N TRP A 131 -1.19 -10.73 -10.65
CA TRP A 131 0.01 -11.01 -9.87
C TRP A 131 0.79 -9.76 -9.45
N VAL A 132 0.46 -8.59 -10.01
CA VAL A 132 1.15 -7.32 -9.70
C VAL A 132 1.09 -6.97 -8.20
N PRO A 133 -0.04 -7.15 -7.49
CA PRO A 133 -0.09 -6.92 -6.03
C PRO A 133 0.92 -7.78 -5.25
N LEU A 134 1.11 -9.03 -5.68
CA LEU A 134 2.06 -9.94 -5.02
C LEU A 134 3.50 -9.50 -5.28
N GLY A 135 3.82 -9.12 -6.53
CA GLY A 135 5.11 -8.55 -6.89
C GLY A 135 5.43 -7.30 -6.06
N GLY A 136 4.44 -6.42 -5.86
CA GLY A 136 4.57 -5.25 -5.00
C GLY A 136 4.88 -5.61 -3.54
N ALA A 137 4.12 -6.55 -2.95
CA ALA A 137 4.36 -7.01 -1.58
C ALA A 137 5.75 -7.65 -1.41
N VAL A 138 6.20 -8.44 -2.39
CA VAL A 138 7.55 -9.02 -2.41
C VAL A 138 8.62 -7.95 -2.52
N ALA A 139 8.44 -6.93 -3.37
CA ALA A 139 9.38 -5.82 -3.49
C ALA A 139 9.55 -5.08 -2.15
N PHE A 140 8.46 -4.80 -1.44
CA PHE A 140 8.50 -4.24 -0.09
C PHE A 140 9.23 -5.17 0.91
N ALA A 141 8.92 -6.47 0.88
CA ALA A 141 9.55 -7.45 1.77
C ALA A 141 11.07 -7.50 1.57
N VAL A 142 11.51 -7.57 0.32
CA VAL A 142 12.93 -7.63 -0.06
C VAL A 142 13.64 -6.34 0.34
N MET A 143 13.05 -5.18 0.05
CA MET A 143 13.62 -3.89 0.45
C MET A 143 13.78 -3.81 1.98
N GLN A 144 12.77 -4.21 2.76
CA GLN A 144 12.91 -4.22 4.23
C GLN A 144 14.00 -5.19 4.68
N ALA A 145 14.04 -6.40 4.13
CA ALA A 145 15.07 -7.38 4.46
C ALA A 145 16.49 -6.83 4.20
N VAL A 146 16.69 -6.10 3.09
CA VAL A 146 17.96 -5.42 2.79
C VAL A 146 18.32 -4.42 3.88
N VAL A 147 17.38 -3.59 4.35
CA VAL A 147 17.62 -2.62 5.43
C VAL A 147 18.06 -3.31 6.72
N TRP A 148 17.48 -4.46 7.06
CA TRP A 148 17.80 -5.20 8.29
C TRP A 148 19.17 -5.88 8.27
N VAL A 149 19.70 -6.25 7.10
CA VAL A 149 21.00 -6.94 6.98
C VAL A 149 22.16 -5.99 6.65
N MET A 150 21.91 -4.68 6.63
CA MET A 150 22.95 -3.71 6.30
C MET A 150 24.08 -3.68 7.34
N PRO A 151 25.33 -3.49 6.91
CA PRO A 151 26.46 -3.34 7.82
C PRO A 151 26.38 -2.01 8.59
N ALA A 152 26.79 -2.05 9.86
CA ALA A 152 26.98 -0.86 10.69
C ALA A 152 28.49 -0.67 10.97
N PRO A 153 29.04 0.56 10.81
CA PRO A 153 28.36 1.80 10.41
C PRO A 153 28.05 1.87 8.90
N LEU A 154 26.98 2.57 8.55
CA LEU A 154 26.58 2.81 7.16
C LEU A 154 27.51 3.84 6.50
N THR A 155 27.96 3.57 5.27
CA THR A 155 28.64 4.57 4.45
C THR A 155 27.62 5.49 3.77
N GLU A 156 28.04 6.69 3.37
CA GLU A 156 27.20 7.63 2.61
C GLU A 156 26.64 7.00 1.34
N ALA A 157 27.48 6.26 0.60
CA ALA A 157 27.06 5.53 -0.60
C ALA A 157 25.92 4.53 -0.31
N TRP A 158 25.99 3.81 0.81
CA TRP A 158 24.93 2.88 1.22
C TRP A 158 23.62 3.61 1.55
N MET A 159 23.70 4.74 2.24
CA MET A 159 22.52 5.55 2.56
C MET A 159 21.86 6.10 1.29
N THR A 160 22.64 6.57 0.32
CA THR A 160 22.11 7.05 -0.97
C THR A 160 21.41 5.93 -1.74
N VAL A 161 22.05 4.77 -1.89
CA VAL A 161 21.47 3.63 -2.63
C VAL A 161 20.17 3.17 -1.97
N VAL A 162 20.15 3.00 -0.65
CA VAL A 162 18.95 2.56 0.06
C VAL A 162 17.86 3.61 0.02
N GLY A 163 18.18 4.90 0.14
CA GLY A 163 17.21 5.98 0.00
C GLY A 163 16.53 5.97 -1.37
N VAL A 164 17.31 5.83 -2.45
CA VAL A 164 16.78 5.77 -3.83
C VAL A 164 15.95 4.51 -4.05
N VAL A 165 16.45 3.33 -3.68
CA VAL A 165 15.73 2.06 -3.86
C VAL A 165 14.44 2.05 -3.03
N SER A 166 14.50 2.51 -1.78
CA SER A 166 13.33 2.64 -0.93
C SER A 166 12.32 3.60 -1.54
N GLY A 167 12.76 4.77 -2.01
CA GLY A 167 11.89 5.73 -2.69
C GLY A 167 11.18 5.12 -3.91
N VAL A 168 11.89 4.33 -4.72
CA VAL A 168 11.31 3.62 -5.87
C VAL A 168 10.25 2.61 -5.43
N VAL A 169 10.47 1.84 -4.36
CA VAL A 169 9.49 0.86 -3.89
C VAL A 169 8.28 1.55 -3.24
N TRP A 170 8.53 2.49 -2.33
CA TRP A 170 7.50 3.22 -1.58
C TRP A 170 6.59 4.07 -2.46
N LEU A 171 7.10 4.63 -3.56
CA LEU A 171 6.30 5.39 -4.53
C LEU A 171 5.85 4.53 -5.71
N GLY A 172 6.76 3.73 -6.26
CA GLY A 172 6.53 3.00 -7.50
C GLY A 172 5.51 1.88 -7.36
N VAL A 173 5.50 1.13 -6.25
CA VAL A 173 4.53 0.04 -6.06
C VAL A 173 3.09 0.61 -5.96
N PRO A 174 2.80 1.60 -5.11
CA PRO A 174 1.48 2.21 -5.11
C PRO A 174 1.09 2.82 -6.47
N LEU A 175 1.98 3.59 -7.09
CA LEU A 175 1.70 4.19 -8.40
C LEU A 175 1.35 3.13 -9.44
N LEU A 176 2.13 2.06 -9.54
CA LEU A 176 1.88 0.95 -10.46
C LEU A 176 0.50 0.32 -10.20
N LEU A 177 0.20 -0.01 -8.94
CA LEU A 177 -1.09 -0.61 -8.57
C LEU A 177 -2.26 0.33 -8.89
N GLY A 178 -2.11 1.61 -8.61
CA GLY A 178 -3.12 2.62 -8.90
C GLY A 178 -3.37 2.80 -10.40
N PHE A 179 -2.30 2.90 -11.20
CA PHE A 179 -2.42 2.99 -12.66
C PHE A 179 -3.02 1.74 -13.28
N VAL A 180 -2.60 0.54 -12.85
CA VAL A 180 -3.18 -0.73 -13.30
C VAL A 180 -4.67 -0.79 -12.97
N ALA A 181 -5.07 -0.37 -11.77
CA ALA A 181 -6.47 -0.33 -11.38
C ALA A 181 -7.31 0.64 -12.25
N ILE A 182 -6.78 1.84 -12.52
CA ILE A 182 -7.42 2.82 -13.41
C ILE A 182 -7.57 2.23 -14.81
N PHE A 183 -6.48 1.71 -15.38
CA PHE A 183 -6.43 1.13 -16.72
C PHE A 183 -7.47 0.02 -16.88
N LEU A 184 -7.47 -0.97 -15.98
CA LEU A 184 -8.44 -2.07 -16.00
C LEU A 184 -9.88 -1.60 -15.76
N GLY A 185 -10.06 -0.54 -14.98
CA GLY A 185 -11.36 0.10 -14.80
C GLY A 185 -11.89 0.72 -16.10
N VAL A 186 -11.03 1.42 -16.84
CA VAL A 186 -11.36 2.05 -18.13
C VAL A 186 -11.63 1.02 -19.21
N GLU A 187 -10.79 -0.01 -19.36
CA GLU A 187 -10.99 -1.08 -20.35
C GLU A 187 -12.37 -1.75 -20.18
N ARG A 188 -12.76 -2.08 -18.94
CA ARG A 188 -14.08 -2.66 -18.67
C ARG A 188 -15.25 -1.74 -18.96
N ALA A 189 -15.04 -0.42 -18.84
CA ALA A 189 -16.07 0.54 -19.22
C ALA A 189 -16.23 0.56 -20.74
N ALA A 190 -15.13 0.50 -21.49
CA ALA A 190 -15.11 0.47 -22.95
C ALA A 190 -15.74 -0.81 -23.51
N ASP A 191 -15.37 -1.98 -22.99
CA ASP A 191 -15.91 -3.27 -23.47
C ASP A 191 -17.44 -3.36 -23.33
N ARG A 192 -17.99 -2.81 -22.24
CA ARG A 192 -19.44 -2.77 -22.02
C ARG A 192 -20.19 -1.77 -22.88
N ALA A 193 -19.50 -0.76 -23.42
CA ALA A 193 -20.12 0.15 -24.38
C ALA A 193 -20.20 -0.44 -25.79
N ARG A 194 -19.41 -1.49 -26.06
CA ARG A 194 -19.37 -2.21 -27.33
C ARG A 194 -20.29 -3.45 -27.38
N ALA A 195 -20.76 -3.91 -26.22
CA ALA A 195 -21.68 -5.04 -26.07
C ALA A 195 -23.13 -4.54 -25.98
#